data_AF-D0A410-F1
#
_entry.id   AF-D0A410-F1
#
_cell.length_a   1.000
_cell.length_b   1.000
_cell.length_c   1.000
_cell.angle_alpha   90.00
_cell.angle_beta   90.00
_cell.angle_gamma   90.00
#
_symmetry.space_group_name_H-M   'P 1'
#
loop_
_entity.id
_entity.type
_entity.pdbx_description
1 polymer ?
#
loop_
_entity_poly.entity_id
_entity_poly.type
_entity_poly.pdbx_seq_one_letter_code
_entity_poly.pdbx_strand_id
1 'polypeptide(L)'
;MLRVSRLSLAIGTYSLFMKEQKNNPALKGLPVAKRGQATAKLYRELSVTEREELAKRAKAAPSATRKKSVPKTKGKEKVTGGGGKRKASEYTEFVKSNISKYSNLPQRERMTAVAKLWKQQKQMRSK
;
A
#
# COMPACT_ATOMS: atom_id res chain seq x y z
N MET A 1 -8.79 -29.71 -17.04
CA MET A 1 -9.20 -28.80 -15.94
C MET A 1 -8.10 -28.79 -14.87
N LEU A 2 -7.30 -27.72 -14.78
CA LEU A 2 -6.27 -27.58 -13.76
C LEU A 2 -6.93 -27.21 -12.42
N ARG A 3 -6.95 -28.17 -11.47
CA ARG A 3 -7.35 -27.90 -10.10
C ARG A 3 -6.27 -27.01 -9.48
N VAL A 4 -6.59 -25.73 -9.26
CA VAL A 4 -5.74 -24.84 -8.49
C VAL A 4 -5.83 -25.27 -7.04
N SER A 5 -4.94 -26.18 -6.62
CA SER A 5 -4.75 -26.52 -5.22
C SER A 5 -4.37 -25.24 -4.48
N ARG A 6 -5.29 -24.74 -3.64
CA ARG A 6 -4.98 -23.62 -2.75
C ARG A 6 -3.96 -24.14 -1.74
N LEU A 7 -2.69 -23.87 -1.97
CA LEU A 7 -1.66 -24.07 -0.96
C LEU A 7 -2.06 -23.22 0.24
N SER A 8 -2.65 -23.85 1.26
CA SER A 8 -2.87 -23.22 2.55
C SER A 8 -1.49 -23.05 3.18
N LEU A 9 -0.86 -21.91 2.90
CA LEU A 9 0.39 -21.56 3.56
C LEU A 9 0.12 -21.63 5.06
N ALA A 10 0.87 -22.42 5.83
CA ALA A 10 0.77 -22.39 7.28
C ALA A 10 1.25 -21.03 7.81
N ILE A 11 0.83 -20.64 9.01
CA ILE A 11 1.35 -19.44 9.66
C ILE A 11 2.83 -19.66 10.04
N GLY A 12 3.68 -18.66 9.87
CA GLY A 12 5.08 -18.73 10.33
C GLY A 12 5.17 -18.82 11.85
N THR A 13 6.14 -19.57 12.37
CA THR A 13 6.29 -19.84 13.83
C THR A 13 6.32 -18.58 14.69
N TYR A 14 7.11 -17.58 14.28
CA TYR A 14 7.18 -16.30 14.97
C TYR A 14 5.86 -15.51 14.91
N SER A 15 5.11 -15.61 13.82
CA SER A 15 3.80 -14.94 13.69
C SER A 15 2.75 -15.54 14.62
N LEU A 16 2.80 -16.85 14.85
CA LEU A 16 1.97 -17.50 15.86
C LEU A 16 2.36 -17.01 17.27
N PHE A 17 3.66 -17.00 17.58
CA PHE A 17 4.17 -16.50 18.86
C PHE A 17 3.72 -15.06 19.14
N MET A 18 3.79 -14.16 18.16
CA MET A 18 3.29 -12.78 18.32
C MET A 18 1.79 -12.71 18.61
N LYS A 19 0.98 -13.62 18.02
CA LYS A 19 -0.46 -13.70 18.31
C LYS A 19 -0.73 -14.17 19.74
N GLU A 20 0.05 -15.13 20.24
CA GLU A 20 -0.06 -15.64 21.61
C GLU A 20 0.35 -14.57 22.63
N GLN A 21 1.40 -13.81 22.34
CA GLN A 21 1.96 -12.78 23.24
C GLN A 21 1.22 -11.43 23.22
N LYS A 22 0.14 -11.28 22.43
CA LYS A 22 -0.58 -10.00 22.27
C LYS A 22 -1.12 -9.41 23.60
N ASN A 23 -1.38 -10.27 24.58
CA ASN A 23 -1.96 -9.89 25.87
C ASN A 23 -0.93 -9.83 27.02
N ASN A 24 0.35 -10.06 26.73
CA ASN A 24 1.39 -10.09 27.74
C ASN A 24 1.53 -8.71 28.43
N PRO A 25 1.42 -8.63 29.77
CA PRO A 25 1.52 -7.36 30.50
C PRO A 25 2.85 -6.63 30.26
N ALA A 26 3.95 -7.36 30.05
CA ALA A 26 5.27 -6.79 29.76
C ALA A 26 5.28 -5.97 28.45
N LEU A 27 4.36 -6.25 27.52
CA LEU A 27 4.27 -5.59 26.22
C LEU A 27 3.19 -4.49 26.17
N LYS A 28 2.26 -4.47 27.13
CA LYS A 28 1.13 -3.52 27.13
C LYS A 28 1.55 -2.08 27.43
N GLY A 29 2.56 -1.89 28.28
CA GLY A 29 3.10 -0.57 28.63
C GLY A 29 4.06 0.03 27.60
N LEU A 30 4.55 -0.77 26.65
CA LEU A 30 5.53 -0.31 25.66
C LEU A 30 4.87 0.42 24.48
N PRO A 31 5.53 1.44 23.90
CA PRO A 31 5.11 2.04 22.63
C PRO A 31 5.02 0.97 21.53
N VAL A 32 4.03 1.08 20.64
CA VAL A 32 3.77 0.08 19.58
C VAL A 32 5.03 -0.23 18.75
N ALA A 33 5.84 0.79 18.45
CA ALA A 33 7.10 0.63 17.73
C ALA A 33 8.13 -0.26 18.45
N LYS A 34 8.15 -0.25 19.79
CA LYS A 34 9.09 -1.03 20.61
C LYS A 34 8.59 -2.43 20.93
N ARG A 35 7.27 -2.67 20.86
CA ARG A 35 6.67 -4.00 21.14
C ARG A 35 7.25 -5.08 20.23
N GLY A 36 7.40 -4.81 18.94
CA GLY A 36 7.96 -5.77 17.99
C GLY A 36 9.42 -6.16 18.28
N GLN A 37 10.21 -5.21 18.79
CA GLN A 37 11.59 -5.48 19.20
C GLN A 37 11.64 -6.32 20.49
N ALA A 38 10.79 -6.00 21.46
CA ALA A 38 10.69 -6.76 22.71
C ALA A 38 10.20 -8.20 22.47
N THR A 39 9.17 -8.41 21.64
CA THR A 39 8.71 -9.76 21.27
C THR A 39 9.77 -10.56 20.55
N ALA A 40 10.58 -9.91 19.70
CA ALA A 40 11.66 -10.59 19.00
C ALA A 40 12.77 -11.06 19.94
N LYS A 41 13.07 -10.30 21.01
CA LYS A 41 14.00 -10.73 22.06
C LYS A 41 13.48 -11.95 22.81
N LEU A 42 12.24 -11.89 23.30
CA LEU A 42 11.58 -13.02 23.98
C LEU A 42 11.57 -14.29 23.11
N TYR A 43 11.31 -14.15 21.80
CA TYR A 43 11.32 -15.29 20.90
C TYR A 43 12.71 -15.93 20.74
N ARG A 44 13.79 -15.13 20.80
CA ARG A 44 15.16 -15.64 20.72
C ARG A 44 15.60 -16.32 22.02
N GLU A 45 15.06 -15.89 23.15
CA GLU A 45 15.32 -16.45 24.47
C GLU A 45 14.64 -17.82 24.69
N LEU A 46 13.62 -18.16 23.88
CA LEU A 46 13.00 -19.49 23.91
C LEU A 46 14.03 -20.60 23.66
N SER A 47 13.88 -21.68 24.42
CA SER A 47 14.64 -22.92 24.23
C SER A 47 14.28 -23.59 22.90
N VAL A 48 15.15 -24.50 22.45
CA VAL A 48 14.96 -25.21 21.17
C VAL A 48 13.67 -26.06 21.21
N THR A 49 13.39 -26.70 22.33
CA THR A 49 12.20 -27.53 22.55
C THR A 49 10.90 -26.72 22.43
N GLU A 50 10.83 -25.56 23.08
CA GLU A 50 9.66 -24.67 23.00
C GLU A 50 9.44 -24.15 21.58
N ARG A 51 10.52 -23.87 20.84
CA ARG A 51 10.41 -23.48 19.42
C ARG A 51 9.89 -24.60 18.54
N GLU A 52 10.26 -25.85 18.80
CA GLU A 52 9.75 -27.01 18.05
C GLU A 52 8.26 -27.24 18.31
N GLU A 53 7.82 -27.10 19.55
CA GLU A 53 6.40 -27.15 19.91
C GLU A 53 5.60 -26.04 19.24
N LEU A 54 6.13 -24.81 19.23
CA LEU A 54 5.56 -23.68 18.49
C LEU A 54 5.53 -23.96 16.99
N ALA A 55 6.55 -24.62 16.44
CA ALA A 55 6.58 -24.98 15.02
C ALA A 55 5.51 -26.02 14.65
N LYS A 56 5.30 -27.03 15.50
CA LYS A 56 4.21 -28.01 15.35
C LYS A 56 2.84 -27.32 15.37
N ARG A 57 2.61 -26.42 16.34
CA ARG A 57 1.38 -25.63 16.44
C ARG A 57 1.18 -24.70 15.24
N ALA A 58 2.23 -24.04 14.76
CA ALA A 58 2.17 -23.11 13.64
C ALA A 58 1.81 -23.81 12.32
N LYS A 59 2.31 -25.04 12.11
CA LYS A 59 1.94 -25.89 10.97
C LYS A 59 0.47 -26.30 10.99
N ALA A 60 -0.10 -26.56 12.16
CA ALA A 60 -1.51 -26.88 12.33
C ALA A 60 -2.43 -25.67 12.19
N ALA A 61 -1.91 -24.45 12.35
CA ALA A 61 -2.69 -23.23 12.31
C ALA A 61 -2.98 -22.78 10.86
N PRO A 62 -4.25 -22.56 10.48
CA PRO A 62 -4.59 -22.04 9.16
C PRO A 62 -4.10 -20.60 9.01
N SER A 63 -3.46 -20.28 7.88
CA SER A 63 -3.12 -18.88 7.57
C SER A 63 -4.32 -18.09 7.10
N ALA A 64 -4.34 -16.81 7.49
CA ALA A 64 -5.35 -15.89 7.05
C ALA A 64 -5.25 -15.73 5.53
N THR A 65 -6.37 -15.94 4.83
CA THR A 65 -6.47 -15.70 3.40
C THR A 65 -6.21 -14.21 3.14
N ARG A 66 -5.20 -13.92 2.32
CA ARG A 66 -4.87 -12.55 1.94
C ARG A 66 -6.03 -11.99 1.14
N LYS A 67 -6.83 -11.10 1.73
CA LYS A 67 -7.81 -10.31 0.95
C LYS A 67 -7.01 -9.56 -0.12
N LYS A 68 -7.44 -9.64 -1.39
CA LYS A 68 -6.86 -8.83 -2.47
C LYS A 68 -6.95 -7.38 -2.02
N SER A 69 -5.82 -6.76 -1.73
CA SER A 69 -5.77 -5.35 -1.41
C SER A 69 -6.27 -4.61 -2.64
N VAL A 70 -7.42 -3.93 -2.53
CA VAL A 70 -7.79 -2.90 -3.49
C VAL A 70 -6.60 -1.95 -3.53
N PRO A 71 -6.01 -1.66 -4.71
CA PRO A 71 -4.92 -0.71 -4.78
C PRO A 71 -5.41 0.59 -4.17
N LYS A 72 -4.85 0.98 -3.02
CA LYS A 72 -5.12 2.29 -2.44
C LYS A 72 -4.70 3.30 -3.49
N THR A 73 -5.67 3.97 -4.12
CA THR A 73 -5.42 5.24 -4.80
C THR A 73 -4.69 6.10 -3.79
N LYS A 74 -3.45 6.51 -4.13
CA LYS A 74 -2.54 7.23 -3.25
C LYS A 74 -3.15 8.58 -2.83
N GLY A 75 -4.00 8.55 -1.82
CA GLY A 75 -4.45 9.72 -1.10
C GLY A 75 -3.36 10.12 -0.12
N LYS A 76 -2.56 11.12 -0.51
CA LYS A 76 -1.64 11.88 0.35
C LYS A 76 -0.67 11.05 1.22
N GLU A 77 0.09 10.16 0.61
CA GLU A 77 1.35 9.72 1.20
C GLU A 77 2.45 10.62 0.62
N LYS A 78 3.15 11.36 1.49
CA LYS A 78 4.34 12.13 1.11
C LYS A 78 5.26 11.21 0.30
N VAL A 79 5.58 11.64 -0.91
CA VAL A 79 6.52 10.98 -1.81
C VAL A 79 7.91 11.04 -1.17
N THR A 80 8.23 10.10 -0.29
CA THR A 80 9.60 9.82 0.19
C THR A 80 10.20 8.67 -0.62
N GLY A 81 10.00 8.72 -1.93
CA GLY A 81 10.67 7.88 -2.90
C GLY A 81 10.93 8.76 -4.10
N GLY A 82 12.21 8.98 -4.43
CA GLY A 82 12.73 9.92 -5.44
C GLY A 82 12.31 9.64 -6.88
N GLY A 83 11.02 9.37 -7.14
CA GLY A 83 10.43 9.59 -8.43
C GLY A 83 10.21 11.09 -8.59
N GLY A 84 11.21 11.79 -9.13
CA GLY A 84 11.08 13.19 -9.48
C GLY A 84 9.79 13.44 -10.24
N LYS A 85 9.16 14.61 -10.02
CA LYS A 85 7.98 15.02 -10.79
C LYS A 85 8.36 14.87 -12.27
N ARG A 86 7.63 14.02 -13.01
CA ARG A 86 7.84 13.87 -14.45
C ARG A 86 7.76 15.26 -15.07
N LYS A 87 8.61 15.54 -16.08
CA LYS A 87 8.52 16.80 -16.83
C LYS A 87 7.08 16.96 -17.34
N ALA A 88 6.56 18.17 -17.23
CA ALA A 88 5.20 18.47 -17.69
C ALA A 88 5.10 18.16 -19.20
N SER A 89 3.99 17.56 -19.61
CA SER A 89 3.70 17.41 -21.05
C SER A 89 3.28 18.77 -21.61
N GLU A 90 3.46 18.99 -22.92
CA GLU A 90 2.95 20.18 -23.64
C GLU A 90 1.48 20.46 -23.30
N TYR A 91 0.65 19.41 -23.23
CA TYR A 91 -0.76 19.56 -22.86
C TYR A 91 -0.92 20.05 -21.40
N THR A 92 -0.07 19.59 -20.49
CA THR A 92 -0.11 20.03 -19.08
C THR A 92 0.22 21.51 -18.94
N GLU A 93 1.22 21.99 -19.69
CA GLU A 93 1.59 23.42 -19.70
C GLU A 93 0.49 24.27 -20.33
N PHE A 94 -0.08 23.80 -21.44
CA PHE A 94 -1.21 24.43 -22.10
C PHE A 94 -2.44 24.52 -21.20
N VAL A 95 -2.76 23.45 -20.45
CA VAL A 95 -3.85 23.47 -19.48
C VAL A 95 -3.56 24.49 -18.39
N LYS A 96 -2.33 24.51 -17.86
CA LYS A 96 -1.93 25.44 -16.80
C LYS A 96 -2.09 26.91 -17.22
N SER A 97 -1.80 27.25 -18.47
CA SER A 97 -1.92 28.63 -18.98
C SER A 97 -3.35 29.04 -19.36
N ASN A 98 -4.19 28.11 -19.81
CA ASN A 98 -5.54 28.42 -20.29
C ASN A 98 -6.65 28.19 -19.28
N ILE A 99 -6.41 27.44 -18.20
CA ILE A 99 -7.46 27.07 -17.24
C ILE A 99 -8.07 28.28 -16.50
N SER A 100 -7.27 29.31 -16.25
CA SER A 100 -7.72 30.54 -15.59
C SER A 100 -8.74 31.32 -16.41
N LYS A 101 -8.72 31.21 -17.75
CA LYS A 101 -9.67 31.88 -18.65
C LYS A 101 -11.10 31.36 -18.49
N TYR A 102 -11.26 30.15 -17.97
CA TYR A 102 -12.54 29.50 -17.74
C TYR A 102 -12.93 29.50 -16.27
N SER A 103 -12.34 30.36 -15.42
CA SER A 103 -12.55 30.38 -13.96
C SER A 103 -14.03 30.41 -13.54
N ASN A 104 -14.88 31.03 -14.35
CA ASN A 104 -16.33 31.18 -14.14
C ASN A 104 -17.12 29.87 -14.26
N LEU A 105 -16.54 28.81 -14.84
CA LEU A 105 -17.20 27.51 -15.04
C LEU A 105 -16.82 26.50 -13.94
N PRO A 106 -17.68 25.50 -13.64
CA PRO A 106 -17.34 24.37 -12.79
C PRO A 106 -16.13 23.58 -13.31
N GLN A 107 -15.30 23.05 -12.42
CA GLN A 107 -13.99 22.44 -12.75
C GLN A 107 -14.03 21.42 -13.90
N ARG A 108 -15.07 20.58 -13.99
CA ARG A 108 -15.21 19.62 -15.10
C ARG A 108 -15.39 20.31 -16.44
N GLU A 109 -16.22 21.35 -16.49
CA GLU A 109 -16.50 22.11 -17.70
C GLU A 109 -15.29 22.95 -18.14
N ARG A 110 -14.51 23.45 -17.18
CA ARG A 110 -13.23 24.11 -17.50
C ARG A 110 -12.30 23.18 -18.26
N MET A 111 -12.18 21.93 -17.81
CA MET A 111 -11.33 20.93 -18.47
C MET A 111 -11.84 20.53 -19.85
N THR A 112 -13.15 20.43 -20.05
CA THR A 112 -13.72 20.11 -21.37
C THR A 112 -13.51 21.26 -22.36
N ALA A 113 -13.67 22.51 -21.93
CA ALA A 113 -13.43 23.69 -22.76
C ALA A 113 -11.95 23.79 -23.19
N VAL A 114 -11.02 23.64 -22.24
CA VAL A 114 -9.57 23.65 -22.52
C VAL A 114 -9.19 22.48 -23.44
N ALA A 115 -9.75 21.29 -23.24
CA ALA A 115 -9.49 20.14 -24.10
C ALA A 115 -9.98 20.35 -25.55
N LYS A 116 -11.13 21.01 -25.74
CA LYS A 116 -11.62 21.40 -27.07
C LYS A 116 -10.65 22.39 -27.75
N LEU A 117 -10.20 23.41 -27.02
CA LEU A 117 -9.26 24.42 -27.55
C LEU A 117 -7.92 23.78 -27.96
N TRP A 118 -7.41 22.83 -27.16
CA TRP A 118 -6.20 22.07 -27.50
C TRP A 118 -6.36 21.26 -28.79
N LYS A 119 -7.50 20.57 -28.96
CA LYS A 119 -7.77 19.76 -30.17
C LYS A 119 -7.81 20.64 -31.42
N GLN A 120 -8.46 21.81 -31.35
CA GLN A 120 -8.50 22.76 -32.46
C GLN A 120 -7.11 23.26 -32.82
N GLN A 121 -6.32 23.67 -31.83
CA GLN A 121 -4.94 24.13 -32.06
C GLN A 121 -4.07 23.04 -32.67
N LYS A 122 -4.21 21.79 -32.20
CA LYS A 122 -3.48 20.64 -32.74
C LYS A 122 -3.84 20.35 -34.19
N GLN A 123 -5.14 20.47 -34.55
CA GLN A 123 -5.61 20.26 -35.92
C GLN A 123 -5.14 21.35 -36.89
N MET A 124 -5.05 22.60 -36.42
CA MET A 124 -4.48 23.71 -37.19
C MET A 124 -2.97 23.57 -37.39
N ARG A 125 -2.25 22.99 -36.40
CA ARG A 125 -0.80 22.76 -36.48
C ARG A 125 -0.42 21.56 -37.36
N SER A 126 -1.37 20.68 -37.66
CA SER A 126 -1.16 19.48 -38.50
C SER A 126 -1.54 19.67 -39.96
N LYS A 127 -2.14 20.81 -40.32
CA LYS A 127 -2.33 21.26 -41.71
C LYS A 127 -1.17 22.14 -42.10
#